data_AF-A0A285ND89-F1
#
_entry.id   AF-A0A285ND89-F1
#
_cell.length_a   1.000
_cell.length_b   1.000
_cell.length_c   1.000
_cell.angle_alpha   90.00
_cell.angle_beta   90.00
_cell.angle_gamma   90.00
#
_symmetry.space_group_name_H-M   'P 1'
#
loop_
_entity.id
_entity.type
_entity.pdbx_description
1 polymer ?
#
loop_
_entity_poly.entity_id
_entity_poly.type
_entity_poly.pdbx_seq_one_letter_code
_entity_poly.pdbx_strand_id
1 'polypeptide(L)'
;MVYGCYHYPLFTLGKEELFRFGESAFREAIKEAKPPQSLLKKRYADLQTWAHEEGLINDDEARRWNASRQLRNFVSHKDGALLLGPNDALNQLDITKELTESLFINCRAQVNKMQNSQNEE
;
A
#
# COMPACT_ATOMS: atom_id res chain seq x y z
N MET A 1 24.63 -0.76 -2.54
CA MET A 1 24.30 0.69 -2.66
C MET A 1 25.21 1.46 -3.63
N VAL A 2 26.52 1.20 -3.70
CA VAL A 2 27.46 1.98 -4.57
C VAL A 2 27.12 1.93 -6.06
N TYR A 3 26.67 0.80 -6.60
CA TYR A 3 26.31 0.67 -8.03
C TYR A 3 25.11 1.53 -8.46
N GLY A 4 24.15 1.76 -7.56
CA GLY A 4 22.99 2.60 -7.85
C GLY A 4 23.35 4.09 -7.93
N CYS A 5 24.38 4.53 -7.19
CA CYS A 5 24.87 5.92 -7.25
C CYS A 5 25.47 6.26 -8.63
N TYR A 6 25.94 5.24 -9.38
CA TYR A 6 26.42 5.39 -10.77
C TYR A 6 25.32 5.12 -11.80
N HIS A 7 24.16 4.59 -11.39
CA HIS A 7 23.03 4.26 -12.26
C HIS A 7 21.69 4.59 -11.58
N TYR A 8 21.42 5.90 -11.47
CA TYR A 8 20.16 6.48 -10.98
C TYR A 8 18.88 5.83 -11.57
N PRO A 9 18.85 5.35 -12.83
CA PRO A 9 17.69 4.63 -13.34
C PRO A 9 17.27 3.39 -12.52
N LEU A 10 18.19 2.72 -11.81
CA LEU A 10 17.85 1.58 -10.95
C LEU A 10 16.99 2.00 -9.74
N PHE A 11 17.25 3.18 -9.18
CA PHE A 11 16.47 3.69 -8.06
C PHE A 11 15.07 4.12 -8.51
N THR A 12 14.97 4.71 -9.70
CA THR A 12 13.67 5.04 -10.30
C THR A 12 12.85 3.77 -10.55
N LEU A 13 13.44 2.74 -11.18
CA LEU A 13 12.77 1.45 -11.39
C LEU A 13 12.39 0.77 -10.08
N GLY A 14 13.29 0.74 -9.09
CA GLY A 14 12.98 0.19 -7.77
C GLY A 14 11.79 0.88 -7.12
N LYS A 15 11.72 2.21 -7.22
CA LYS A 15 10.60 2.99 -6.69
C LYS A 15 9.28 2.68 -7.41
N GLU A 16 9.30 2.53 -8.73
CA GLU A 16 8.13 2.11 -9.52
C GLU A 16 7.57 0.77 -9.04
N GLU A 17 8.46 -0.20 -8.83
CA GLU A 17 8.08 -1.51 -8.33
C GLU A 17 7.55 -1.44 -6.89
N LEU A 18 8.07 -0.55 -6.04
CA LEU A 18 7.52 -0.34 -4.69
C LEU A 18 6.07 0.15 -4.71
N PHE A 19 5.68 0.97 -5.69
CA PHE A 19 4.28 1.40 -5.81
C PHE A 19 3.36 0.26 -6.25
N ARG A 20 3.82 -0.58 -7.19
CA ARG A 20 3.07 -1.78 -7.62
C ARG A 20 2.96 -2.81 -6.51
N PHE A 21 4.05 -2.98 -5.76
CA PHE A 21 4.09 -3.82 -4.56
C PHE A 21 3.07 -3.32 -3.54
N GLY A 22 3.05 -2.02 -3.21
CA GLY A 22 2.13 -1.46 -2.24
C GLY A 22 0.65 -1.72 -2.58
N GLU A 23 0.25 -1.55 -3.83
CA GLU A 23 -1.12 -1.87 -4.25
C GLU A 23 -1.44 -3.37 -4.17
N SER A 24 -0.49 -4.21 -4.56
CA SER A 24 -0.66 -5.68 -4.51
C SER A 24 -0.75 -6.16 -3.07
N ALA A 25 0.12 -5.66 -2.20
CA ALA A 25 0.12 -5.93 -0.77
C ALA A 25 -1.18 -5.46 -0.11
N PHE A 26 -1.70 -4.29 -0.48
CA PHE A 26 -3.00 -3.82 0.00
C PHE A 26 -4.11 -4.79 -0.38
N ARG A 27 -4.16 -5.25 -1.64
CA ARG A 27 -5.17 -6.22 -2.09
C ARG A 27 -5.07 -7.54 -1.33
N GLU A 28 -3.87 -8.04 -1.06
CA GLU A 28 -3.69 -9.26 -0.26
C GLU A 28 -4.10 -9.05 1.20
N ALA A 29 -3.69 -7.95 1.83
CA ALA A 29 -4.06 -7.64 3.22
C ALA A 29 -5.58 -7.53 3.39
N ILE A 30 -6.27 -6.90 2.43
CA ILE A 30 -7.73 -6.80 2.44
C ILE A 30 -8.39 -8.17 2.34
N LYS A 31 -7.84 -9.14 1.57
CA LYS A 31 -8.40 -10.50 1.56
C LYS A 31 -8.37 -11.16 2.94
N GLU A 32 -7.35 -10.87 3.76
CA GLU A 32 -7.26 -11.40 5.12
C GLU A 32 -8.42 -10.89 6.00
N ALA A 33 -8.89 -9.66 5.76
CA ALA A 33 -10.05 -9.08 6.46
C ALA A 33 -11.43 -9.65 6.02
N LYS A 34 -11.46 -10.66 5.15
CA LYS A 34 -12.68 -11.34 4.65
C LYS A 34 -13.76 -10.38 4.10
N PRO A 35 -13.44 -9.49 3.15
CA PRO A 35 -14.40 -8.55 2.56
C PRO A 35 -15.47 -9.29 1.74
N PRO A 36 -16.56 -8.60 1.39
CA PRO A 36 -17.51 -9.10 0.40
C PRO A 36 -16.81 -9.46 -0.92
N GLN A 37 -17.13 -10.62 -1.50
CA GLN A 37 -16.48 -11.09 -2.75
C GLN A 37 -16.66 -10.11 -3.92
N SER A 38 -17.76 -9.36 -3.94
CA SER A 38 -18.02 -8.32 -4.94
C SER A 38 -17.01 -7.17 -4.87
N LEU A 39 -16.44 -6.90 -3.69
CA LEU A 39 -15.48 -5.84 -3.46
C LEU A 39 -14.10 -6.18 -4.02
N LEU A 40 -13.68 -7.45 -3.97
CA LEU A 40 -12.36 -7.90 -4.44
C LEU A 40 -12.13 -7.63 -5.94
N LYS A 41 -13.21 -7.55 -6.72
CA LYS A 41 -13.19 -7.25 -8.16
C LYS A 41 -13.24 -5.74 -8.47
N LYS A 42 -13.42 -4.89 -7.45
CA LYS A 42 -13.52 -3.44 -7.63
C LYS A 42 -12.17 -2.76 -7.82
N ARG A 43 -12.22 -1.47 -8.16
CA ARG A 43 -11.02 -0.65 -8.36
C ARG A 43 -10.31 -0.45 -7.03
N TYR A 44 -9.01 -0.17 -7.12
CA TYR A 44 -8.19 0.04 -5.94
C TYR A 44 -8.71 1.17 -5.03
N ALA A 45 -9.26 2.24 -5.63
CA ALA A 45 -9.89 3.32 -4.88
C ALA A 45 -11.08 2.85 -4.04
N ASP A 46 -11.91 1.96 -4.58
CA ASP A 46 -13.09 1.44 -3.89
C ASP A 46 -12.69 0.56 -2.69
N LEU A 47 -11.57 -0.17 -2.82
CA LEU A 47 -10.99 -0.95 -1.72
C LEU A 47 -10.43 -0.05 -0.61
N GLN A 48 -9.82 1.09 -0.97
CA GLN A 48 -9.34 2.07 0.01
C GLN A 48 -10.48 2.70 0.79
N THR A 49 -11.56 3.10 0.10
CA THR A 49 -12.76 3.63 0.76
C THR A 49 -13.36 2.62 1.73
N TRP A 50 -13.53 1.36 1.29
CA TRP A 50 -14.05 0.32 2.17
C TRP A 50 -13.16 0.06 3.38
N ALA A 51 -11.84 -0.01 3.19
CA ALA A 51 -10.90 -0.24 4.29
C ALA A 51 -10.97 0.89 5.34
N HIS A 52 -11.18 2.12 4.89
CA HIS A 52 -11.38 3.27 5.78
C HIS A 52 -12.72 3.18 6.52
N GLU A 53 -13.81 2.85 5.83
CA GLU A 53 -15.14 2.69 6.41
C GLU A 53 -15.21 1.57 7.47
N GLU A 54 -14.49 0.47 7.25
CA GLU A 54 -14.37 -0.64 8.21
C GLU A 54 -13.39 -0.38 9.35
N GLY A 55 -12.71 0.77 9.35
CA GLY A 55 -11.72 1.14 10.36
C GLY A 55 -10.43 0.31 10.29
N LEU A 56 -10.13 -0.31 9.14
CA LEU A 56 -8.86 -1.00 8.88
C LEU A 56 -7.69 -0.03 8.72
N ILE A 57 -7.99 1.19 8.28
CA ILE A 57 -7.04 2.29 8.16
C ILE A 57 -7.68 3.55 8.73
N ASN A 58 -6.88 4.39 9.37
CA ASN A 58 -7.33 5.70 9.87
C ASN A 58 -7.26 6.78 8.77
N ASP A 59 -7.75 8.00 9.07
CA ASP A 59 -7.74 9.12 8.12
C ASP A 59 -6.34 9.48 7.59
N ASP A 60 -5.32 9.37 8.43
CA ASP A 60 -3.95 9.68 8.04
C ASP A 60 -3.40 8.63 7.07
N GLU A 61 -3.57 7.36 7.40
CA GLU A 61 -3.22 6.23 6.54
C GLU A 61 -3.97 6.28 5.22
N ALA A 62 -5.27 6.59 5.23
CA ALA A 62 -6.06 6.74 4.02
C ALA A 62 -5.50 7.82 3.09
N ARG A 63 -5.09 8.98 3.64
CA ARG A 63 -4.42 10.04 2.86
C ARG A 63 -3.09 9.56 2.29
N ARG A 64 -2.28 8.85 3.07
CA ARG A 64 -0.98 8.30 2.63
C ARG A 64 -1.14 7.24 1.54
N TRP A 65 -2.12 6.35 1.66
CA TRP A 65 -2.46 5.35 0.64
C TRP A 65 -2.99 5.97 -0.66
N ASN A 66 -3.79 7.04 -0.55
CA ASN A 66 -4.22 7.79 -1.73
C ASN A 66 -3.04 8.53 -2.40
N ALA A 67 -2.13 9.11 -1.63
CA ALA A 67 -0.91 9.73 -2.16
C ALA A 67 -0.04 8.71 -2.91
N SER A 68 0.16 7.51 -2.34
CA SER A 68 0.88 6.41 -3.01
C SER A 68 0.22 6.02 -4.35
N ARG A 69 -1.12 5.95 -4.39
CA ARG A 69 -1.87 5.71 -5.65
C ARG A 69 -1.63 6.81 -6.69
N GLN A 70 -1.65 8.08 -6.29
CA GLN A 70 -1.40 9.20 -7.18
C GLN A 70 0.03 9.16 -7.73
N LEU A 71 1.01 8.86 -6.88
CA LEU A 71 2.40 8.68 -7.28
C LEU A 71 2.56 7.51 -8.26
N ARG A 72 1.94 6.35 -8.00
CA ARG A 72 1.92 5.22 -8.94
C ARG A 72 1.40 5.64 -10.32
N ASN A 73 0.28 6.37 -10.35
CA ASN A 73 -0.31 6.86 -11.60
C ASN A 73 0.63 7.82 -12.32
N PHE A 74 1.25 8.75 -11.59
CA PHE A 74 2.22 9.69 -12.14
C PHE A 74 3.39 8.97 -12.80
N VAL A 75 4.02 8.01 -12.12
CA VAL A 75 5.18 7.31 -12.67
C VAL A 75 4.81 6.31 -13.78
N SER A 76 3.55 5.88 -13.86
CA SER A 76 3.07 5.04 -14.97
C SER A 76 3.01 5.78 -16.31
N HIS A 77 3.00 7.12 -16.31
CA HIS A 77 3.08 7.94 -17.50
C HIS A 77 4.54 8.36 -17.76
N LYS A 78 5.12 7.91 -18.88
CA LYS A 78 6.54 8.11 -19.24
C LYS A 78 6.93 9.56 -19.56
N ASP A 79 6.03 10.51 -19.36
CA ASP A 79 6.21 11.91 -19.76
C ASP A 79 7.15 12.67 -18.81
N GLY A 80 7.41 12.12 -17.61
CA GLY A 80 8.34 12.68 -16.63
C GLY A 80 9.58 11.80 -16.42
N ALA A 81 10.75 12.26 -16.86
CA ALA A 81 12.02 11.65 -16.46
C ALA A 81 12.31 11.97 -14.98
N LEU A 82 12.05 11.01 -14.09
CA LEU A 82 12.42 11.10 -12.67
C LEU A 82 13.84 10.58 -12.47
N LEU A 83 14.75 11.47 -12.08
CA LEU A 83 16.04 11.10 -11.50
C LEU A 83 15.91 11.11 -9.99
N LEU A 84 15.91 9.93 -9.37
CA LEU A 84 15.75 9.79 -7.93
C LEU A 84 17.07 9.42 -7.28
N GLY A 85 17.40 10.13 -6.20
CA GLY A 85 18.56 9.79 -5.40
C GLY A 85 18.36 8.52 -4.56
N PRO A 86 19.45 7.92 -4.05
CA PRO A 86 19.37 6.77 -3.16
C PRO A 86 18.53 7.06 -1.91
N ASN A 87 18.61 8.28 -1.35
CA ASN A 87 17.84 8.65 -0.17
C ASN A 87 16.33 8.70 -0.45
N ASP A 88 15.92 9.16 -1.63
CA ASP A 88 14.50 9.20 -2.01
C ASP A 88 13.93 7.79 -2.17
N ALA A 89 14.72 6.87 -2.72
CA ALA A 89 14.33 5.48 -2.86
C ALA A 89 14.25 4.76 -1.50
N LEU A 90 15.21 5.02 -0.60
CA LEU A 90 15.18 4.48 0.77
C LEU A 90 13.98 5.00 1.56
N ASN A 91 13.73 6.31 1.53
CA ASN A 91 12.56 6.89 2.19
C ASN A 91 11.25 6.29 1.66
N GLN A 92 11.15 6.07 0.34
CA GLN A 92 9.96 5.42 -0.22
C GLN A 92 9.82 3.97 0.25
N LEU A 93 10.93 3.23 0.34
CA LEU A 93 10.93 1.86 0.86
C LEU A 93 10.44 1.81 2.31
N ASP A 94 10.94 2.70 3.16
CA ASP A 94 10.55 2.77 4.57
C ASP A 94 9.07 3.10 4.73
N ILE A 95 8.56 4.08 3.97
CA ILE A 95 7.13 4.43 3.96
C ILE A 95 6.28 3.25 3.49
N THR A 96 6.68 2.58 2.40
CA THR A 96 5.93 1.43 1.87
C THR A 96 5.91 0.28 2.87
N LYS A 97 7.02 0.03 3.55
CA LYS A 97 7.11 -0.99 4.61
C LYS A 97 6.16 -0.66 5.76
N GLU A 98 6.26 0.53 6.33
CA GLU A 98 5.45 0.99 7.46
C GLU A 98 3.95 0.87 7.17
N LEU A 99 3.50 1.40 6.03
CA LEU A 99 2.09 1.37 5.64
C LEU A 99 1.57 -0.06 5.44
N THR A 100 2.39 -0.92 4.83
CA THR A 100 2.02 -2.30 4.56
C THR A 100 1.94 -3.10 5.86
N GLU A 101 2.92 -2.96 6.75
CA GLU A 101 2.95 -3.62 8.05
C GLU A 101 1.74 -3.20 8.90
N SER A 102 1.45 -1.90 8.99
CA SER A 102 0.28 -1.39 9.73
C SER A 102 -1.03 -2.00 9.20
N LEU A 103 -1.20 -2.01 7.88
CA LEU A 103 -2.41 -2.56 7.25
C LEU A 103 -2.61 -4.04 7.58
N PHE A 104 -1.57 -4.87 7.46
CA PHE A 104 -1.69 -6.31 7.78
C PHE A 104 -1.99 -6.54 9.27
N ILE A 105 -1.38 -5.76 10.17
CA ILE A 105 -1.67 -5.82 11.61
C ILE A 105 -3.15 -5.50 11.85
N ASN A 106 -3.67 -4.43 11.25
CA ASN A 106 -5.05 -4.00 11.44
C ASN A 106 -6.05 -5.02 10.87
N CYS A 107 -5.81 -5.54 9.66
CA CYS A 107 -6.65 -6.57 9.05
C CYS A 107 -6.75 -7.83 9.93
N ARG A 108 -5.62 -8.31 10.44
CA ARG A 108 -5.59 -9.49 11.32
C ARG A 108 -6.23 -9.22 12.67
N ALA A 109 -6.02 -8.03 13.23
CA ALA A 109 -6.65 -7.63 14.48
C ALA A 109 -8.18 -7.57 14.36
N GLN A 110 -8.71 -7.10 13.23
CA GLN A 110 -10.16 -7.06 12.99
C GLN A 110 -10.75 -8.48 12.95
N VAL A 111 -10.10 -9.42 12.25
CA VAL A 111 -10.54 -10.82 12.20
C VAL A 111 -10.56 -11.45 13.59
N ASN A 112 -9.51 -11.23 14.39
CA ASN A 112 -9.43 -11.76 15.75
C ASN A 112 -10.55 -11.21 16.66
N LYS A 113 -10.89 -9.91 16.51
CA LYS A 113 -12.02 -9.31 17.24
C LYS A 113 -13.35 -9.99 16.89
N MET A 114 -13.61 -10.23 15.61
CA MET A 114 -14.83 -10.89 15.14
C MET A 114 -14.95 -12.34 15.65
N GLN A 115 -13.84 -13.07 15.73
CA GLN A 115 -13.82 -14.44 16.25
C GLN A 115 -14.11 -14.50 17.76
N ASN A 116 -13.58 -13.56 18.54
CA ASN A 116 -13.81 -13.52 19.98
C ASN A 116 -15.27 -13.17 20.32
N SER A 117 -15.90 -12.25 19.58
CA SER A 117 -17.32 -11.93 19.77
C SER A 117 -18.28 -13.08 19.45
N GLN A 118 -17.87 -14.04 18.61
CA GLN A 118 -18.69 -15.20 18.25
C GLN A 118 -18.57 -16.37 19.24
N ASN A 119 -17.57 -16.35 20.14
CA ASN A 119 -17.37 -17.38 21.16
C ASN A 119 -17.97 -17.00 22.52
N GLU A 120 -18.46 -15.77 22.66
CA GLU A 120 -19.10 -15.26 23.89
C GLU A 120 -20.65 -15.36 23.84
N GLU A 121 -21.22 -15.83 22.73
CA GLU A 121 -22.64 -16.21 22.56
C GLU A 121 -22.82 -17.73 22.59
#